data_AF-A0A0M1JTV5-F1
#
_entry.id   AF-A0A0M1JTV5-F1
#
_cell.length_a   1.000
_cell.length_b   1.000
_cell.length_c   1.000
_cell.angle_alpha   90.00
_cell.angle_beta   90.00
_cell.angle_gamma   90.00
#
_symmetry.space_group_name_H-M   'P 1'
#
loop_
_entity.id
_entity.type
_entity.pdbx_description
1 polymer ?
#
loop_
_entity_poly.entity_id
_entity_poly.type
_entity_poly.pdbx_seq_one_letter_code
_entity_poly.pdbx_strand_id
1 'polypeptide(L)'
;MKRSLKISWLDWVSYLPTEQRTMLNTGVTIASVFLCLFLLPTRLPGMELLHIAPDWLLIWMVTWSIQRTPTQACFMGVILGLLQDGMTAPWPTHALSLALVGLLSSYLQKQRLILDDFVSVALVVFGMAIVAETVLALQFGIIGDRPLNDIWIDHQRIALASAILSSLWAPAIYLPLSHWWKLINPNN
;
A
#
# COMPACT_ATOMS: atom_id res chain seq x y z
N MET A 1 -43.64 1.86 1.15
CA MET A 1 -42.88 1.71 2.41
C MET A 1 -41.39 1.86 2.10
N LYS A 2 -40.79 2.97 2.55
CA LYS A 2 -39.36 3.40 2.50
C LYS A 2 -38.49 2.89 1.33
N ARG A 3 -38.49 3.62 0.20
CA ARG A 3 -37.28 3.79 -0.61
C ARG A 3 -36.31 4.59 0.26
N SER A 4 -35.30 3.95 0.85
CA SER A 4 -34.23 4.70 1.48
C SER A 4 -33.50 5.46 0.38
N LEU A 5 -33.74 6.76 0.29
CA LEU A 5 -32.88 7.71 -0.40
C LEU A 5 -31.52 7.65 0.30
N LYS A 6 -30.65 6.72 -0.09
CA LYS A 6 -29.21 6.82 0.14
C LYS A 6 -28.73 7.97 -0.75
N ILE A 7 -28.96 9.19 -0.30
CA ILE A 7 -28.30 10.38 -0.84
C ILE A 7 -26.88 10.28 -0.30
N SER A 8 -26.01 9.62 -1.06
CA SER A 8 -24.58 9.73 -0.83
C SER A 8 -24.19 11.08 -1.41
N TRP A 9 -23.75 12.01 -0.57
CA TRP A 9 -23.42 13.39 -0.92
C TRP A 9 -22.31 13.53 -1.98
N LEU A 10 -21.78 12.41 -2.49
CA LEU A 10 -20.71 12.31 -3.48
C LEU A 10 -21.17 11.67 -4.80
N ASP A 11 -22.45 11.32 -4.96
CA ASP A 11 -22.95 10.68 -6.18
C ASP A 11 -22.85 11.59 -7.41
N TRP A 12 -22.80 12.92 -7.20
CA TRP A 12 -22.61 13.93 -8.24
C TRP A 12 -21.30 13.73 -9.02
N VAL A 13 -20.26 13.12 -8.42
CA VAL A 13 -18.96 12.85 -9.07
C VAL A 13 -19.12 11.90 -10.27
N SER A 14 -20.10 10.99 -10.21
CA SER A 14 -20.38 10.05 -11.30
C SER A 14 -20.95 10.73 -12.55
N TYR A 15 -21.59 11.89 -12.39
CA TYR A 15 -22.20 12.69 -13.46
C TYR A 15 -21.21 13.64 -14.16
N LEU A 16 -19.98 13.74 -13.66
CA LEU A 16 -18.96 14.61 -14.27
C LEU A 16 -18.44 14.06 -15.61
N PRO A 17 -17.99 14.92 -16.53
CA PRO A 17 -17.26 14.53 -17.74
C PRO A 17 -16.00 13.70 -17.42
N THR A 18 -15.62 12.81 -18.35
CA THR A 18 -14.48 11.89 -18.17
C THR A 18 -13.17 12.58 -17.86
N GLU A 19 -12.90 13.75 -18.45
CA GLU A 19 -11.69 14.54 -18.20
C GLU A 19 -11.63 15.03 -16.76
N GLN A 20 -12.73 15.60 -16.25
CA GLN A 20 -12.82 16.09 -14.88
C GLN A 20 -12.71 14.94 -13.86
N ARG A 21 -13.31 13.78 -14.16
CA ARG A 21 -13.15 12.56 -13.35
C ARG A 21 -11.71 12.10 -13.31
N THR A 22 -11.00 12.15 -14.44
CA THR A 22 -9.59 11.76 -14.50
C THR A 22 -8.72 12.72 -13.70
N MET A 23 -8.95 14.04 -13.82
CA MET A 23 -8.24 15.05 -13.02
C MET A 23 -8.48 14.87 -11.52
N LEU A 24 -9.73 14.66 -11.10
CA LEU A 24 -10.08 14.41 -9.70
C LEU A 24 -9.45 13.11 -9.18
N ASN A 25 -9.50 12.02 -9.95
CA ASN A 25 -8.89 10.75 -9.57
C ASN A 25 -7.37 10.88 -9.39
N THR A 26 -6.71 11.58 -10.31
CA THR A 26 -5.27 11.86 -10.24
C THR A 26 -4.96 12.73 -9.02
N GLY A 27 -5.75 13.77 -8.75
CA GLY A 27 -5.62 14.61 -7.57
C GLY A 27 -5.73 13.82 -6.26
N VAL A 28 -6.74 12.96 -6.14
CA VAL A 28 -6.91 12.09 -4.96
C VAL A 28 -5.80 11.06 -4.83
N THR A 29 -5.33 10.50 -5.95
CA THR A 29 -4.19 9.57 -5.95
C THR A 29 -2.93 10.26 -5.43
N ILE A 30 -2.59 11.44 -5.95
CA ILE A 30 -1.43 12.21 -5.51
C ILE A 30 -1.57 12.62 -4.04
N ALA A 31 -2.73 13.17 -3.65
CA ALA A 31 -2.98 13.60 -2.28
C ALA A 31 -2.90 12.43 -1.27
N SER A 32 -3.42 11.25 -1.63
CA SER A 32 -3.34 10.06 -0.76
C SER A 32 -1.91 9.52 -0.62
N VAL A 33 -1.09 9.58 -1.67
CA VAL A 33 0.35 9.27 -1.58
C VAL A 33 1.05 10.25 -0.64
N PHE A 34 0.85 11.56 -0.82
CA PHE A 34 1.45 12.56 0.06
C PHE A 34 1.00 12.40 1.51
N LEU A 35 -0.27 12.08 1.75
CA LEU A 35 -0.79 11.78 3.07
C LEU A 35 -0.05 10.58 3.69
N CYS A 36 0.17 9.49 2.93
CA CYS A 36 0.94 8.35 3.40
C CYS A 36 2.40 8.70 3.70
N LEU A 37 3.03 9.55 2.87
CA LEU A 37 4.38 10.06 3.11
C LEU A 37 4.45 10.89 4.41
N PHE A 38 3.46 11.75 4.66
CA PHE A 38 3.40 12.54 5.90
C PHE A 38 3.09 11.70 7.14
N LEU A 39 2.37 10.58 6.99
CA LEU A 39 2.12 9.65 8.10
C LEU A 39 3.33 8.78 8.44
N LEU A 40 4.23 8.52 7.48
CA LEU A 40 5.43 7.69 7.66
C LEU A 40 6.32 8.13 8.86
N PRO A 41 6.63 9.42 9.08
CA PRO A 41 7.36 9.86 10.28
C PRO A 41 6.49 9.97 11.54
N THR A 42 5.16 9.87 11.44
CA THR A 42 4.28 10.05 12.61
C THR A 42 4.22 8.78 13.46
N ARG A 43 4.59 8.93 14.73
CA ARG A 43 4.68 7.84 15.71
C ARG A 43 3.68 8.08 16.83
N LEU A 44 2.39 7.97 16.51
CA LEU A 44 1.32 8.16 17.49
C LEU A 44 1.25 6.96 18.46
N PRO A 45 0.79 7.18 19.70
CA PRO A 45 0.62 6.08 20.66
C PRO A 45 -0.36 5.04 20.10
N GLY A 46 0.07 3.77 20.06
CA GLY A 46 -0.71 2.66 19.48
C GLY A 46 -0.43 2.36 18.01
N MET A 47 0.43 3.15 17.34
CA MET A 47 0.91 2.85 15.98
C MET A 47 2.25 2.12 15.95
N GLU A 48 2.88 1.89 17.11
CA GLU A 48 4.17 1.21 17.18
C GLU A 48 4.10 -0.14 17.88
N LEU A 49 4.86 -1.08 17.35
CA LEU A 49 5.13 -2.37 17.97
C LEU A 49 6.64 -2.57 17.89
N LEU A 50 7.30 -2.74 19.05
CA LEU A 50 8.76 -2.96 19.11
C LEU A 50 9.59 -1.86 18.41
N HIS A 51 9.15 -0.60 18.47
CA HIS A 51 9.72 0.57 17.76
C HIS A 51 9.58 0.57 16.23
N ILE A 52 8.80 -0.36 15.69
CA ILE A 52 8.47 -0.46 14.27
C ILE A 52 7.08 0.15 14.07
N ALA A 53 6.95 0.96 13.03
CA ALA A 53 5.69 1.61 12.63
C ALA A 53 5.10 0.89 11.40
N PRO A 54 3.79 1.01 11.13
CA PRO A 54 3.19 0.49 9.91
C PRO A 54 3.78 1.15 8.66
N ASP A 55 3.94 0.35 7.61
CA ASP A 55 4.34 0.86 6.30
C ASP A 55 3.10 1.34 5.53
N TRP A 56 2.80 2.62 5.68
CA TRP A 56 1.66 3.27 5.02
C TRP A 56 1.75 3.22 3.50
N LEU A 57 2.96 3.32 2.94
CA LEU A 57 3.17 3.29 1.50
C LEU A 57 2.95 1.89 0.94
N LEU A 58 3.39 0.86 1.66
CA LEU A 58 3.11 -0.53 1.29
C LEU A 58 1.61 -0.82 1.30
N ILE A 59 0.89 -0.41 2.36
CA ILE A 59 -0.57 -0.56 2.42
C ILE A 59 -1.20 0.15 1.22
N TRP A 60 -0.86 1.42 1.00
CA TRP A 60 -1.37 2.20 -0.13
C TRP A 60 -1.07 1.51 -1.46
N MET A 61 0.15 1.02 -1.63
CA MET A 61 0.60 0.37 -2.86
C MET A 61 -0.18 -0.90 -3.15
N VAL A 62 -0.38 -1.75 -2.14
CA VAL A 62 -1.22 -2.95 -2.24
C VAL A 62 -2.63 -2.53 -2.65
N THR A 63 -3.26 -1.60 -1.93
CA THR A 63 -4.64 -1.18 -2.21
C THR A 63 -4.84 -0.52 -3.58
N TRP A 64 -3.87 0.26 -4.05
CA TRP A 64 -3.92 0.91 -5.36
C TRP A 64 -3.67 -0.06 -6.51
N SER A 65 -2.77 -1.02 -6.33
CA SER A 65 -2.43 -2.02 -7.37
C SER A 65 -3.61 -2.92 -7.75
N ILE A 66 -4.61 -3.04 -6.88
CA ILE A 66 -5.82 -3.88 -7.02
C ILE A 66 -6.52 -3.65 -8.36
N GLN A 67 -6.67 -2.41 -8.79
CA GLN A 67 -7.45 -2.06 -9.98
C GLN A 67 -6.58 -1.67 -11.18
N ARG A 68 -5.30 -2.07 -11.17
CA ARG A 68 -4.29 -1.60 -12.13
C ARG A 68 -3.58 -2.77 -12.78
N THR A 69 -2.96 -2.50 -13.93
CA THR A 69 -2.19 -3.54 -14.62
C THR A 69 -0.87 -3.80 -13.89
N PRO A 70 -0.29 -5.02 -13.99
CA PRO A 70 0.95 -5.33 -13.28
C PRO A 70 2.13 -4.45 -13.65
N THR A 71 2.21 -4.03 -14.91
CA THR A 71 3.25 -3.09 -15.36
C THR A 71 3.08 -1.72 -14.71
N GLN A 72 1.85 -1.18 -14.67
CA GLN A 72 1.56 0.10 -14.00
C GLN A 72 1.84 0.02 -12.49
N ALA A 73 1.48 -1.08 -11.85
CA ALA A 73 1.77 -1.31 -10.44
C ALA A 73 3.28 -1.37 -10.17
N CYS A 74 4.04 -2.10 -10.98
CA CYS A 74 5.49 -2.13 -10.87
C CYS A 74 6.12 -0.74 -10.98
N PHE A 75 5.75 0.03 -12.01
CA PHE A 75 6.25 1.40 -12.20
C PHE A 75 5.91 2.32 -11.02
N MET A 76 4.67 2.27 -10.52
CA MET A 76 4.28 3.06 -9.36
C MET A 76 5.06 2.64 -8.11
N GLY A 77 5.30 1.35 -7.91
CA GLY A 77 6.12 0.84 -6.82
C GLY A 77 7.55 1.37 -6.85
N VAL A 78 8.18 1.44 -8.02
CA VAL A 78 9.50 2.08 -8.18
C VAL A 78 9.45 3.55 -7.76
N ILE A 79 8.46 4.31 -8.24
CA ILE A 79 8.30 5.74 -7.91
C ILE A 79 8.13 5.93 -6.40
N LEU A 80 7.24 5.15 -5.77
CA LEU A 80 6.98 5.24 -4.34
C LEU A 80 8.21 4.87 -3.50
N GLY A 81 8.94 3.82 -3.90
CA GLY A 81 10.14 3.44 -3.18
C GLY A 81 11.26 4.46 -3.31
N LEU A 82 11.42 5.10 -4.46
CA LEU A 82 12.35 6.23 -4.61
C LEU A 82 11.93 7.45 -3.78
N LEU A 83 10.63 7.70 -3.64
CA LEU A 83 10.12 8.74 -2.75
C LEU A 83 10.41 8.42 -1.27
N GLN A 84 10.24 7.16 -0.87
CA GLN A 84 10.54 6.69 0.48
C GLN A 84 12.04 6.74 0.78
N ASP A 85 12.88 6.34 -0.17
CA ASP A 85 14.34 6.45 -0.10
C ASP A 85 14.78 7.91 0.08
N GLY A 86 14.12 8.85 -0.61
CA GLY A 86 14.38 10.28 -0.47
C GLY A 86 14.02 10.87 0.89
N MET A 87 13.08 10.25 1.62
CA MET A 87 12.71 10.65 2.99
C MET A 87 13.53 9.94 4.08
N THR A 88 14.11 8.78 3.76
CA THR A 88 14.76 7.90 4.74
C THR A 88 16.24 7.75 4.42
N ALA A 89 16.66 6.58 3.96
CA ALA A 89 18.01 6.31 3.50
C ALA A 89 17.94 5.68 2.09
N PRO A 90 18.83 6.04 1.17
CA PRO A 90 18.84 5.51 -0.19
C PRO A 90 19.35 4.05 -0.29
N TRP A 91 19.96 3.53 0.76
CA TRP A 91 20.55 2.18 0.79
C TRP A 91 20.21 1.47 2.10
N PRO A 92 19.59 0.28 2.05
CA PRO A 92 19.02 -0.42 0.88
C PRO A 92 17.83 0.32 0.28
N THR A 93 17.54 0.09 -1.01
CA THR A 93 16.48 0.81 -1.72
C THR A 93 15.11 0.15 -1.52
N HIS A 94 14.11 0.96 -1.19
CA HIS A 94 12.71 0.55 -1.14
C HIS A 94 12.08 0.45 -2.54
N ALA A 95 12.73 0.99 -3.58
CA ALA A 95 12.23 0.93 -4.96
C ALA A 95 12.08 -0.51 -5.45
N LEU A 96 13.06 -1.38 -5.14
CA LEU A 96 13.00 -2.79 -5.55
C LEU A 96 11.91 -3.56 -4.80
N SER A 97 11.78 -3.34 -3.49
CA SER A 97 10.76 -4.03 -2.68
C SER A 97 9.35 -3.60 -3.08
N LEU A 98 9.08 -2.30 -3.20
CA LEU A 98 7.75 -1.79 -3.57
C LEU A 98 7.37 -2.08 -5.02
N ALA A 99 8.33 -2.10 -5.95
CA ALA A 99 8.07 -2.54 -7.33
C ALA A 99 7.57 -3.99 -7.36
N LEU A 100 8.25 -4.88 -6.61
CA LEU A 100 7.89 -6.28 -6.52
C LEU A 100 6.55 -6.48 -5.81
N VAL A 101 6.30 -5.77 -4.70
CA VAL A 101 4.99 -5.78 -4.01
C VAL A 101 3.87 -5.36 -4.95
N GLY A 102 4.05 -4.27 -5.69
CA GLY A 102 3.05 -3.80 -6.66
C GLY A 102 2.75 -4.82 -7.76
N LEU A 103 3.81 -5.40 -8.32
CA LEU A 103 3.71 -6.44 -9.34
C LEU A 103 2.93 -7.64 -8.79
N LEU A 104 3.35 -8.23 -7.67
CA LEU A 104 2.71 -9.42 -7.10
C LEU A 104 1.25 -9.16 -6.66
N SER A 105 0.99 -8.01 -6.05
CA SER A 105 -0.37 -7.64 -5.58
C SER A 105 -1.36 -7.55 -6.74
N SER A 106 -0.95 -6.95 -7.85
CA SER A 106 -1.79 -6.87 -9.05
C SER A 106 -2.05 -8.25 -9.72
N TYR A 107 -1.12 -9.20 -9.59
CA TYR A 107 -1.31 -10.57 -10.08
C TYR A 107 -2.27 -11.37 -9.21
N LEU A 108 -2.14 -11.26 -7.88
CA LEU A 108 -3.04 -11.91 -6.91
C LEU A 108 -4.49 -11.47 -7.12
N GLN A 109 -4.73 -10.22 -7.52
CA GLN A 109 -6.06 -9.72 -7.81
C GLN A 109 -6.74 -10.45 -8.97
N LYS A 110 -6.01 -10.70 -10.06
CA LYS A 110 -6.57 -11.28 -11.29
C LYS A 110 -7.12 -12.69 -11.06
N GLN A 111 -6.69 -13.34 -9.99
CA GLN A 111 -7.17 -14.67 -9.60
C GLN A 111 -8.49 -14.63 -8.80
N ARG A 112 -9.12 -13.47 -8.58
CA ARG A 112 -10.45 -13.26 -7.95
C ARG A 112 -10.68 -13.93 -6.58
N LEU A 113 -9.64 -14.50 -5.95
CA LEU A 113 -9.84 -15.45 -4.85
C LEU A 113 -9.73 -14.85 -3.43
N ILE A 114 -9.27 -13.59 -3.24
CA ILE A 114 -8.80 -13.14 -1.91
C ILE A 114 -9.09 -11.66 -1.58
N LEU A 115 -10.01 -10.93 -2.24
CA LEU A 115 -10.16 -9.47 -1.96
C LEU A 115 -11.61 -8.95 -1.86
N ASP A 116 -12.58 -9.84 -1.68
CA ASP A 116 -13.98 -9.45 -1.46
C ASP A 116 -14.21 -8.85 -0.05
N ASP A 117 -13.38 -9.26 0.92
CA ASP A 117 -13.49 -8.86 2.32
C ASP A 117 -12.25 -8.09 2.82
N PHE A 118 -12.48 -7.19 3.78
CA PHE A 118 -11.42 -6.39 4.41
C PHE A 118 -10.36 -7.25 5.11
N VAL A 119 -10.73 -8.43 5.63
CA VAL A 119 -9.81 -9.38 6.26
C VAL A 119 -8.81 -9.91 5.23
N SER A 120 -9.29 -10.21 4.03
CA SER A 120 -8.45 -10.79 2.98
C SER A 120 -7.46 -9.75 2.43
N VAL A 121 -7.87 -8.47 2.37
CA VAL A 121 -6.94 -7.35 2.10
C VAL A 121 -5.83 -7.27 3.15
N ALA A 122 -6.19 -7.35 4.44
CA ALA A 122 -5.21 -7.33 5.52
C ALA A 122 -4.22 -8.50 5.40
N LEU A 123 -4.69 -9.69 4.99
CA LEU A 123 -3.85 -10.87 4.78
C LEU A 123 -2.89 -10.71 3.59
N VAL A 124 -3.32 -10.08 2.50
CA VAL A 124 -2.44 -9.75 1.37
C VAL A 124 -1.38 -8.73 1.81
N VAL A 125 -1.77 -7.69 2.53
CA VAL A 125 -0.84 -6.69 3.07
C VAL A 125 0.19 -7.32 4.01
N PHE A 126 -0.26 -8.24 4.88
CA PHE A 126 0.62 -9.02 5.76
C PHE A 126 1.69 -9.78 4.95
N GLY A 127 1.26 -10.53 3.93
CA GLY A 127 2.18 -11.26 3.06
C GLY A 127 3.15 -10.36 2.31
N MET A 128 2.65 -9.23 1.78
CA MET A 128 3.47 -8.28 1.03
C MET A 128 4.48 -7.54 1.90
N ALA A 129 4.16 -7.26 3.16
CA ALA A 129 5.10 -6.70 4.13
C ALA A 129 6.26 -7.67 4.38
N ILE A 130 5.99 -8.97 4.58
CA ILE A 130 7.06 -9.97 4.70
C ILE A 130 7.92 -10.00 3.45
N VAL A 131 7.31 -9.98 2.26
CA VAL A 131 8.05 -9.96 0.99
C VAL A 131 8.93 -8.72 0.87
N ALA A 132 8.40 -7.53 1.17
CA ALA A 132 9.15 -6.28 1.10
C ALA A 132 10.38 -6.30 2.02
N GLU A 133 10.18 -6.71 3.28
CA GLU A 133 11.23 -6.79 4.29
C GLU A 133 12.26 -7.87 3.95
N THR A 134 11.83 -8.96 3.30
CA THR A 134 12.75 -10.01 2.82
C THR A 134 13.64 -9.46 1.71
N VAL A 135 13.08 -8.68 0.78
CA VAL A 135 13.86 -8.03 -0.29
C VAL A 135 14.86 -7.04 0.30
N LEU A 136 14.50 -6.26 1.31
CA LEU A 136 15.42 -5.36 2.01
C LEU A 136 16.53 -6.14 2.75
N ALA A 137 16.19 -7.23 3.46
CA ALA A 137 17.16 -8.08 4.13
C ALA A 137 18.15 -8.74 3.15
N LEU A 138 17.66 -9.18 1.98
CA LEU A 138 18.53 -9.70 0.91
C LEU A 138 19.47 -8.62 0.38
N GLN A 139 19.00 -7.38 0.20
CA GLN A 139 19.86 -6.27 -0.18
C GLN A 139 20.97 -6.03 0.86
N PHE A 140 20.64 -6.04 2.15
CA PHE A 140 21.65 -5.97 3.22
C PHE A 140 22.66 -7.11 3.16
N GLY A 141 22.21 -8.34 2.87
CA GLY A 141 23.08 -9.50 2.72
C GLY A 141 24.03 -9.39 1.53
N ILE A 142 23.60 -8.78 0.43
CA ILE A 142 24.44 -8.55 -0.76
C ILE A 142 25.49 -7.45 -0.51
N ILE A 143 25.15 -6.41 0.25
CA ILE A 143 26.09 -5.34 0.62
C ILE A 143 27.24 -5.90 1.48
N GLY A 144 26.95 -6.83 2.38
CA GLY A 144 27.97 -7.57 3.14
C GLY A 144 28.58 -6.81 4.32
N ASP A 145 27.98 -5.68 4.75
CA ASP A 145 28.48 -4.85 5.86
C ASP A 145 28.31 -5.51 7.24
N ARG A 146 27.44 -6.53 7.36
CA ARG A 146 27.11 -7.21 8.62
C ARG A 146 27.04 -8.72 8.42
N PRO A 147 27.30 -9.54 9.45
CA PRO A 147 27.15 -10.98 9.35
C PRO A 147 25.70 -11.36 9.06
N LEU A 148 25.52 -12.34 8.17
CA LEU A 148 24.19 -12.77 7.71
C LEU A 148 23.26 -13.23 8.84
N ASN A 149 23.82 -13.80 9.91
CA ASN A 149 23.05 -14.24 11.06
C ASN A 149 22.35 -13.08 11.77
N ASP A 150 23.03 -11.94 11.93
CA ASP A 150 22.48 -10.77 12.62
C ASP A 150 21.40 -10.12 11.75
N ILE A 151 21.64 -10.02 10.44
CA ILE A 151 20.65 -9.54 9.46
C ILE A 151 19.38 -10.40 9.52
N TRP A 152 19.53 -11.72 9.62
CA TRP A 152 18.40 -12.65 9.65
C TRP A 152 17.56 -12.52 10.93
N ILE A 153 18.20 -12.38 12.09
CA ILE A 153 17.52 -12.18 13.37
C ILE A 153 16.75 -10.86 13.37
N ASP A 154 17.39 -9.77 12.94
CA ASP A 154 16.73 -8.47 12.82
C ASP A 154 15.56 -8.51 11.83
N HIS A 155 15.76 -9.15 10.68
CA HIS A 155 14.73 -9.32 9.65
C HIS A 155 13.49 -10.04 10.20
N GLN A 156 13.62 -11.13 10.95
CA GLN A 156 12.46 -11.85 11.51
C GLN A 156 11.60 -10.95 12.40
N ARG A 157 12.24 -10.16 13.28
CA ARG A 157 11.54 -9.22 14.15
C ARG A 157 10.88 -8.09 13.34
N ILE A 158 11.62 -7.51 12.40
CA ILE A 158 11.16 -6.37 11.59
C ILE A 158 9.98 -6.79 10.70
N ALA A 159 10.14 -7.89 9.96
CA ALA A 159 9.13 -8.41 9.06
C ALA A 159 7.82 -8.74 9.77
N LEU A 160 7.88 -9.43 10.91
CA LEU A 160 6.66 -9.79 11.66
C LEU A 160 5.96 -8.56 12.24
N ALA A 161 6.68 -7.64 12.87
CA ALA A 161 6.06 -6.45 13.44
C ALA A 161 5.50 -5.53 12.35
N SER A 162 6.23 -5.30 11.26
CA SER A 162 5.78 -4.53 10.10
C SER A 162 4.55 -5.17 9.45
N ALA A 163 4.53 -6.49 9.28
CA ALA A 163 3.39 -7.21 8.71
C ALA A 163 2.15 -7.15 9.59
N ILE A 164 2.29 -7.36 10.91
CA ILE A 164 1.17 -7.27 11.86
C ILE A 164 0.60 -5.86 11.88
N LEU A 165 1.44 -4.83 12.02
CA LEU A 165 0.97 -3.44 12.07
C LEU A 165 0.35 -3.01 10.75
N SER A 166 1.01 -3.29 9.62
CA SER A 166 0.53 -2.85 8.31
C SER A 166 -0.77 -3.54 7.94
N SER A 167 -0.92 -4.83 8.24
CA SER A 167 -2.18 -5.56 8.03
C SER A 167 -3.32 -5.05 8.92
N LEU A 168 -3.02 -4.73 10.19
CA LEU A 168 -4.01 -4.17 11.11
C LEU A 168 -4.55 -2.81 10.64
N TRP A 169 -3.67 -1.96 10.10
CA TRP A 169 -4.03 -0.64 9.58
C TRP A 169 -4.51 -0.66 8.13
N ALA A 170 -4.41 -1.78 7.42
CA ALA A 170 -4.83 -1.91 6.03
C ALA A 170 -6.28 -1.46 5.75
N PRO A 171 -7.29 -1.82 6.57
CA PRO A 171 -8.67 -1.37 6.35
C PRO A 171 -8.83 0.15 6.38
N ALA A 172 -8.00 0.87 7.15
CA ALA A 172 -8.09 2.32 7.28
C ALA A 172 -7.78 3.04 5.96
N ILE A 173 -6.90 2.49 5.13
CA ILE A 173 -6.61 3.01 3.78
C ILE A 173 -7.51 2.36 2.74
N TYR A 174 -7.69 1.04 2.81
CA TYR A 174 -8.46 0.28 1.81
C TYR A 174 -9.92 0.76 1.69
N LEU A 175 -10.61 0.97 2.81
CA LEU A 175 -12.04 1.34 2.79
C LEU A 175 -12.30 2.68 2.10
N PRO A 176 -11.65 3.81 2.47
CA PRO A 176 -11.90 5.08 1.80
C PRO A 176 -11.49 5.08 0.33
N LEU A 177 -10.35 4.47 -0.02
CA LEU A 177 -9.87 4.45 -1.42
C LEU A 177 -10.72 3.54 -2.30
N SER A 178 -11.11 2.36 -1.81
CA SER A 178 -11.99 1.46 -2.56
C SER A 178 -13.37 2.06 -2.80
N HIS A 179 -13.94 2.77 -1.81
CA HIS A 179 -15.18 3.51 -1.97
C HIS A 179 -15.04 4.62 -3.01
N TRP A 180 -13.95 5.39 -2.97
CA TRP A 180 -13.69 6.43 -3.95
C TRP A 180 -13.63 5.89 -5.38
N TRP A 181 -12.88 4.81 -5.61
CA TRP A 181 -12.76 4.24 -6.96
C TRP A 181 -14.06 3.62 -7.47
N LYS A 182 -14.88 3.02 -6.59
CA LYS A 182 -16.24 2.56 -6.94
C LYS A 182 -17.14 3.72 -7.37
N LEU A 183 -17.05 4.87 -6.70
CA LEU A 183 -17.83 6.07 -7.05
C LEU A 183 -17.38 6.66 -8.40
N ILE A 184 -16.07 6.74 -8.63
CA ILE A 184 -15.54 7.38 -9.84
C ILE A 184 -15.54 6.47 -11.05
N ASN A 185 -15.65 5.14 -10.89
CA ASN A 185 -15.74 4.16 -11.96
C ASN A 185 -16.80 3.09 -11.63
N PRO A 186 -18.10 3.43 -11.70
CA PRO A 186 -19.18 2.52 -11.28
C PRO A 186 -19.38 1.30 -12.21
N ASN A 187 -18.70 1.24 -13.36
CA ASN A 187 -18.90 0.22 -14.40
C ASN A 187 -17.81 -0.87 -14.41
N ASN A 188 -16.98 -0.98 -13.37
CA ASN A 188 -15.88 -1.94 -13.26
C ASN A 188 -16.17 -3.03 -12.23
#